data_AF-A0A397DRP5-F1
#
_entry.id   AF-A0A397DRP5-F1
#
_cell.length_a   1.000
_cell.length_b   1.000
_cell.length_c   1.000
_cell.angle_alpha   90.00
_cell.angle_beta   90.00
_cell.angle_gamma   90.00
#
_symmetry.space_group_name_H-M   'P 1'
#
loop_
_entity.id
_entity.type
_entity.pdbx_description
1 polymer ?
#
loop_
_entity_poly.entity_id
_entity_poly.type
_entity_poly.pdbx_seq_one_letter_code
_entity_poly.pdbx_strand_id
1 'polypeptide(L)'
;MANILAFLTVFTATANQTDDRQLQTASYFCWKATRTRGVGRVPESCAVGQKRLGLLCYDKCPVGTARIGLDCHSICPAGLADQGLFCRNSEYGWGVGYPWKFGDSLDDSGMYQRCQKDHGQDMCEKWELVVCPKCLPGYTSVG
;
A
#
# COMPACT_ATOMS: atom_id res chain seq x y z
N MET A 1 -23.86 -81.70 -34.64
CA MET A 1 -24.86 -81.64 -33.55
C MET A 1 -24.56 -80.41 -32.71
N ALA A 2 -25.56 -79.52 -32.54
CA ALA A 2 -25.59 -78.26 -31.77
C ALA A 2 -24.59 -77.16 -32.22
N ASN A 3 -24.96 -76.10 -32.94
CA ASN A 3 -25.93 -75.02 -32.68
C ASN A 3 -25.49 -74.07 -31.54
N ILE A 4 -25.17 -72.82 -31.87
CA ILE A 4 -25.80 -71.59 -31.31
C ILE A 4 -25.20 -70.36 -32.01
N LEU A 5 -26.10 -69.60 -32.62
CA LEU A 5 -25.92 -68.25 -33.14
C LEU A 5 -25.71 -67.26 -31.99
N ALA A 6 -24.76 -66.34 -32.13
CA ALA A 6 -24.81 -65.05 -31.46
C ALA A 6 -24.07 -64.00 -32.30
N PHE A 7 -24.85 -63.15 -32.97
CA PHE A 7 -24.37 -61.98 -33.69
C PHE A 7 -23.81 -60.97 -32.68
N LEU A 8 -22.48 -60.80 -32.67
CA LEU A 8 -21.82 -59.71 -31.97
C LEU A 8 -21.88 -58.45 -32.85
N THR A 9 -22.84 -57.57 -32.57
CA THR A 9 -22.86 -56.22 -33.11
C THR A 9 -21.84 -55.37 -32.35
N VAL A 10 -20.67 -55.14 -32.95
CA VAL A 10 -19.77 -54.08 -32.49
C VAL A 10 -20.18 -52.80 -33.20
N PHE A 11 -20.83 -51.89 -32.46
CA PHE A 11 -21.07 -50.52 -32.91
C PHE A 11 -19.70 -49.85 -33.11
N THR A 12 -19.34 -49.58 -34.36
CA THR A 12 -18.19 -48.74 -34.66
C THR A 12 -18.52 -47.31 -34.24
N ALA A 13 -17.93 -46.87 -33.13
CA ALA A 13 -17.97 -45.48 -32.73
C ALA A 13 -17.17 -44.67 -33.76
N THR A 14 -17.84 -44.13 -34.78
CA THR A 14 -17.29 -43.03 -35.55
C THR A 14 -17.17 -41.85 -34.60
N ALA A 15 -15.96 -41.54 -34.16
CA ALA A 15 -15.69 -40.26 -33.53
C ALA A 15 -16.03 -39.17 -34.56
N ASN A 16 -17.15 -38.49 -34.38
CA ASN A 16 -17.41 -37.22 -35.04
C ASN A 16 -16.33 -36.27 -34.55
N GLN A 17 -15.31 -36.07 -35.38
CA GLN A 17 -14.34 -35.02 -35.19
C GLN A 17 -15.09 -33.71 -35.35
N THR A 18 -15.54 -33.14 -34.25
CA THR A 18 -15.87 -31.72 -34.17
C THR A 18 -14.57 -30.96 -34.39
N ASP A 19 -14.26 -30.73 -35.67
CA ASP A 19 -13.40 -29.64 -36.09
C ASP A 19 -14.15 -28.36 -35.68
N ASP A 20 -13.93 -27.94 -34.42
CA ASP A 20 -14.31 -26.61 -33.94
C ASP A 20 -13.39 -25.58 -34.61
N ARG A 21 -13.49 -25.51 -35.94
CA ARG A 21 -13.10 -24.36 -36.73
C ARG A 21 -14.17 -23.29 -36.54
N GLN A 22 -14.35 -22.85 -35.28
CA GLN A 22 -14.95 -21.55 -35.03
C GLN A 22 -13.96 -20.51 -35.56
N LEU A 23 -14.19 -20.14 -36.82
CA LEU A 23 -13.61 -19.00 -37.47
C LEU A 23 -13.83 -17.80 -36.53
N GLN A 24 -12.78 -17.41 -35.80
CA GLN A 24 -12.77 -16.20 -34.99
C GLN A 24 -13.40 -15.07 -35.81
N THR A 25 -14.48 -14.51 -35.29
CA THR A 25 -14.93 -13.17 -35.65
C THR A 25 -13.69 -12.28 -35.64
N ALA A 26 -13.30 -11.79 -36.82
CA ALA A 26 -12.14 -10.93 -36.97
C ALA A 26 -12.37 -9.67 -36.12
N SER A 27 -11.80 -9.65 -34.92
CA SER A 27 -11.91 -8.51 -34.02
C SER A 27 -11.20 -7.34 -34.70
N TYR A 28 -11.89 -6.21 -34.87
CA TYR A 28 -11.40 -4.98 -35.52
C TYR A 28 -10.31 -4.24 -34.71
N PHE A 29 -9.65 -4.92 -33.78
CA PHE A 29 -8.68 -4.29 -32.88
C PHE A 29 -7.25 -4.54 -33.37
N CYS A 30 -6.53 -3.45 -33.67
CA CYS A 30 -5.09 -3.49 -33.87
C CYS A 30 -4.38 -3.55 -32.51
N TRP A 31 -3.92 -4.73 -32.11
CA TRP A 31 -3.08 -4.90 -30.93
C TRP A 31 -1.61 -4.64 -31.26
N LYS A 32 -0.91 -3.92 -30.38
CA LYS A 32 0.55 -3.89 -30.43
C LYS A 32 1.08 -5.27 -30.06
N ALA A 33 1.88 -5.88 -30.93
CA ALA A 33 2.52 -7.17 -30.65
C ALA A 33 3.36 -7.08 -29.37
N THR A 34 3.10 -7.97 -28.40
CA THR A 34 3.86 -8.06 -27.15
C THR A 34 5.28 -8.55 -27.42
N ARG A 35 6.28 -7.90 -26.82
CA ARG A 35 7.67 -8.36 -26.81
C ARG A 35 8.04 -8.73 -25.37
N THR A 36 8.56 -9.95 -25.17
CA THR A 36 9.01 -10.42 -23.85
C THR A 36 10.46 -10.02 -23.61
N ARG A 37 10.87 -9.90 -22.34
CA ARG A 37 12.24 -9.52 -21.94
C ARG A 37 13.24 -10.68 -21.85
N GLY A 38 12.82 -11.90 -22.18
CA GLY A 38 13.64 -13.12 -22.02
C GLY A 38 13.85 -13.54 -20.56
N VAL A 39 14.79 -14.47 -20.30
CA VAL A 39 15.07 -15.05 -18.97
C VAL A 39 15.95 -14.19 -18.06
N GLY A 40 16.62 -13.16 -18.61
CA GLY A 40 17.61 -12.35 -17.88
C GLY A 40 18.93 -13.11 -17.62
N ARG A 41 20.02 -12.38 -17.40
CA ARG A 41 21.31 -12.94 -16.94
C ARG A 41 21.80 -12.16 -15.73
N VAL A 42 22.32 -12.87 -14.75
CA VAL A 42 22.93 -12.27 -13.55
C VAL A 42 24.31 -11.74 -13.94
N PRO A 43 24.60 -10.43 -13.75
CA PRO A 43 25.93 -9.89 -14.01
C PRO A 43 26.97 -10.51 -13.07
N GLU A 44 28.13 -10.88 -13.63
CA GLU A 44 29.25 -11.43 -12.85
C GLU A 44 29.88 -10.36 -11.95
N SER A 45 29.97 -9.11 -12.46
CA SER A 45 30.47 -7.96 -11.73
C SER A 45 29.65 -6.69 -12.07
N CYS A 46 29.75 -5.68 -11.21
CA CYS A 46 29.08 -4.40 -11.41
C CYS A 46 30.04 -3.38 -12.01
N ALA A 47 29.50 -2.48 -12.84
CA ALA A 47 30.27 -1.39 -13.42
C ALA A 47 30.79 -0.42 -12.35
N VAL A 48 31.77 0.40 -12.72
CA VAL A 48 32.24 1.50 -11.85
C VAL A 48 31.08 2.42 -11.52
N GLY A 49 30.95 2.79 -10.24
CA GLY A 49 29.84 3.63 -9.76
C GLY A 49 28.56 2.84 -9.42
N GLN A 50 28.54 1.52 -9.64
CA GLN A 50 27.45 0.64 -9.23
C GLN A 50 27.81 -0.15 -7.97
N LYS A 51 26.77 -0.67 -7.30
CA LYS A 51 26.86 -1.57 -6.16
C LYS A 51 25.97 -2.79 -6.43
N ARG A 52 26.50 -3.98 -6.13
CA ARG A 52 25.73 -5.22 -6.19
C ARG A 52 24.74 -5.28 -5.02
N LEU A 53 23.47 -5.45 -5.33
CA LEU A 53 22.39 -5.69 -4.36
C LEU A 53 21.68 -6.97 -4.77
N GLY A 54 21.89 -8.03 -3.98
CA GLY A 54 21.48 -9.38 -4.35
C GLY A 54 22.15 -9.84 -5.64
N LEU A 55 21.33 -10.15 -6.65
CA LEU A 55 21.80 -10.64 -7.95
C LEU A 55 22.01 -9.54 -8.99
N LEU A 56 21.62 -8.29 -8.71
CA LEU A 56 21.65 -7.22 -9.71
C LEU A 56 22.60 -6.08 -9.30
N CYS A 57 22.97 -5.27 -10.28
CA CYS A 57 23.80 -4.08 -10.10
C CYS A 57 22.92 -2.84 -10.18
N TYR A 58 23.05 -1.98 -9.17
CA TYR A 58 22.33 -0.71 -9.10
C TYR A 58 23.33 0.42 -8.97
N ASP A 59 22.98 1.59 -9.49
CA ASP A 59 23.80 2.78 -9.32
C ASP A 59 23.93 3.15 -7.84
N LYS A 60 25.09 3.67 -7.44
CA LYS A 60 25.26 4.22 -6.10
C LYS A 60 24.33 5.41 -5.93
N CYS A 61 23.82 5.59 -4.71
CA CYS A 61 22.95 6.72 -4.42
C CYS A 61 23.72 8.04 -4.53
N PRO A 62 23.11 9.09 -5.12
CA PRO A 62 23.72 10.40 -5.17
C PRO A 62 23.94 10.96 -3.76
N VAL A 63 24.85 11.92 -3.65
CA VAL A 63 25.15 12.60 -2.37
C VAL A 63 23.87 13.21 -1.78
N GLY A 64 23.67 13.05 -0.47
CA GLY A 64 22.48 13.51 0.24
C GLY A 64 21.29 12.55 0.22
N THR A 65 21.44 11.37 -0.40
CA THR A 65 20.42 10.32 -0.39
C THR A 65 20.97 9.03 0.21
N ALA A 66 20.07 8.23 0.79
CA ALA A 66 20.37 6.92 1.34
C ALA A 66 19.56 5.85 0.62
N ARG A 67 20.12 4.64 0.53
CA ARG A 67 19.46 3.53 -0.14
C ARG A 67 18.44 2.88 0.79
N ILE A 68 17.17 2.86 0.36
CA ILE A 68 16.08 2.16 1.03
C ILE A 68 15.53 1.13 0.03
N GLY A 69 15.80 -0.16 0.28
CA GLY A 69 15.53 -1.22 -0.69
C GLY A 69 16.36 -1.07 -1.97
N LEU A 70 15.68 -0.87 -3.10
CA LEU A 70 16.30 -0.71 -4.43
C LEU A 70 16.37 0.75 -4.90
N ASP A 71 15.78 1.67 -4.15
CA ASP A 71 15.70 3.09 -4.48
C ASP A 71 16.58 3.94 -3.56
N CYS A 72 16.84 5.17 -3.98
CA CYS A 72 17.59 6.16 -3.21
C CYS A 72 16.62 7.24 -2.73
N HIS A 73 16.48 7.35 -1.41
CA HIS A 73 15.59 8.31 -0.74
C HIS A 73 16.40 9.46 -0.18
N SER A 74 15.83 10.66 -0.19
CA SER A 74 16.44 11.83 0.44
C SER A 74 16.61 11.61 1.94
N ILE A 75 17.76 12.03 2.48
CA ILE A 75 17.97 12.02 3.93
C ILE A 75 17.21 13.20 4.53
N CYS A 76 16.40 12.95 5.57
CA CYS A 76 15.66 14.03 6.22
C CYS A 76 16.61 15.08 6.83
N PRO A 77 16.33 16.37 6.63
CA PRO A 77 17.12 17.43 7.25
C PRO A 77 16.97 17.36 8.78
N ALA A 78 17.94 17.94 9.48
CA ALA A 78 17.92 17.97 10.94
C ALA A 78 16.63 18.62 11.47
N GLY A 79 16.01 17.99 12.46
CA GLY A 79 14.75 18.43 13.07
C GLY A 79 13.50 17.78 12.48
N LEU A 80 13.59 17.11 11.33
CA LEU A 80 12.47 16.32 10.80
C LEU A 80 12.69 14.83 11.07
N ALA A 81 11.59 14.15 11.40
CA ALA A 81 11.52 12.71 11.50
C ALA A 81 11.23 12.10 10.12
N ASP A 82 11.94 11.01 9.81
CA ASP A 82 11.67 10.18 8.63
C ASP A 82 10.41 9.33 8.87
N GLN A 83 9.38 9.55 8.05
CA GLN A 83 8.12 8.82 8.05
C GLN A 83 7.98 7.95 6.78
N GLY A 84 9.11 7.51 6.22
CA GLY A 84 9.23 6.64 5.05
C GLY A 84 9.29 7.41 3.73
N LEU A 85 8.16 7.92 3.25
CA LEU A 85 8.10 8.71 2.00
C LEU A 85 8.27 10.22 2.24
N PHE A 86 8.13 10.67 3.50
CA PHE A 86 8.08 12.08 3.86
C PHE A 86 8.95 12.36 5.08
N CYS A 87 9.51 13.57 5.12
CA CYS A 87 10.13 14.13 6.32
C CYS A 87 9.13 15.09 6.96
N ARG A 88 8.76 14.85 8.22
CA ARG A 88 7.76 15.65 8.94
C ARG A 88 8.25 16.00 10.34
N ASN A 89 7.71 17.07 10.92
CA ASN A 89 7.91 17.32 12.33
C ASN A 89 7.37 16.13 13.14
N SER A 90 7.88 15.95 14.36
CA SER A 90 7.24 15.00 15.27
C SER A 90 5.80 15.45 15.50
N GLU A 91 4.87 14.50 15.42
CA GLU A 91 3.45 14.75 15.59
C GLU A 91 2.89 13.68 16.53
N TYR A 92 1.91 14.07 17.33
CA TYR A 92 1.10 13.14 18.10
C TYR A 92 -0.36 13.58 18.05
N GLY A 93 -1.25 12.60 18.07
CA GLY A 93 -2.68 12.85 18.17
C GLY A 93 -3.10 13.01 19.62
N TRP A 94 -3.85 14.06 19.92
CA TRP A 94 -4.52 14.27 21.20
C TRP A 94 -6.00 13.84 21.15
N GLY A 95 -6.42 13.19 20.06
CA GLY A 95 -7.75 12.64 19.87
C GLY A 95 -8.78 13.67 19.38
N VAL A 96 -10.06 13.38 19.62
CA VAL A 96 -11.19 14.24 19.20
C VAL A 96 -11.48 15.39 20.17
N GLY A 97 -10.72 15.49 21.26
CA GLY A 97 -10.99 16.42 22.36
C GLY A 97 -12.27 16.10 23.15
N TYR A 98 -12.78 17.10 23.85
CA TYR A 98 -13.91 17.04 24.76
C TYR A 98 -15.02 17.95 24.24
N PRO A 99 -15.87 17.50 23.30
CA PRO A 99 -17.00 18.28 22.81
C PRO A 99 -18.08 18.41 23.88
N TRP A 100 -18.99 19.38 23.71
CA TRP A 100 -20.22 19.46 24.51
C TRP A 100 -21.04 18.18 24.35
N LYS A 101 -21.64 17.69 25.43
CA LYS A 101 -22.52 16.51 25.39
C LYS A 101 -23.81 16.72 26.18
N PHE A 102 -24.84 15.95 25.85
CA PHE A 102 -26.09 15.96 26.60
C PHE A 102 -25.85 15.73 28.10
N GLY A 103 -26.38 16.65 28.91
CA GLY A 103 -26.17 16.70 30.36
C GLY A 103 -25.15 17.74 30.81
N ASP A 104 -24.39 18.34 29.89
CA ASP A 104 -23.59 19.53 30.18
C ASP A 104 -24.49 20.77 30.26
N SER A 105 -24.09 21.75 31.07
CA SER A 105 -24.63 23.11 31.02
C SER A 105 -24.45 23.71 29.62
N LEU A 106 -25.22 24.74 29.25
CA LEU A 106 -25.07 25.44 27.96
C LEU A 106 -23.82 26.34 27.88
N ASP A 107 -22.75 25.93 28.55
CA ASP A 107 -21.45 26.59 28.64
C ASP A 107 -20.32 25.54 28.52
N ASP A 108 -19.06 25.99 28.53
CA ASP A 108 -17.90 25.11 28.31
C ASP A 108 -17.43 24.37 29.57
N SER A 109 -18.05 24.61 30.74
CA SER A 109 -17.55 24.09 32.02
C SER A 109 -17.50 22.57 32.06
N GLY A 110 -18.53 21.90 31.54
CA GLY A 110 -18.59 20.44 31.47
C GLY A 110 -17.46 19.86 30.62
N MET A 111 -17.10 20.55 29.54
CA MET A 111 -16.01 20.16 28.64
C MET A 111 -14.64 20.31 29.33
N TYR A 112 -14.39 21.47 29.96
CA TYR A 112 -13.18 21.72 30.74
C TYR A 112 -13.01 20.76 31.91
N GLN A 113 -14.07 20.47 32.66
CA GLN A 113 -14.02 19.53 33.79
C GLN A 113 -13.56 18.14 33.36
N ARG A 114 -14.05 17.64 32.21
CA ARG A 114 -13.60 16.35 31.68
C ARG A 114 -12.15 16.38 31.25
N CYS A 115 -11.74 17.42 30.51
CA CYS A 115 -10.36 17.55 30.06
C CYS A 115 -9.38 17.64 31.24
N GLN A 116 -9.68 18.49 32.23
CA GLN A 116 -8.80 18.69 33.39
C GLN A 116 -8.75 17.46 34.31
N LYS A 117 -9.79 16.63 34.30
CA LYS A 117 -9.79 15.35 35.01
C LYS A 117 -8.78 14.37 34.41
N ASP A 118 -8.60 14.38 33.09
CA ASP A 118 -7.73 13.43 32.40
C ASP A 118 -6.29 13.97 32.25
N HIS A 119 -6.12 15.28 32.09
CA HIS A 119 -4.82 15.92 31.77
C HIS A 119 -4.26 16.82 32.88
N GLY A 120 -5.06 17.13 33.92
CA GLY A 120 -4.69 18.03 35.00
C GLY A 120 -5.23 19.45 34.85
N GLN A 121 -5.15 20.19 35.96
CA GLN A 121 -5.58 21.60 36.02
C GLN A 121 -4.71 22.47 35.10
N ASP A 122 -5.34 23.48 34.47
CA ASP A 122 -4.70 24.42 33.53
C ASP A 122 -4.01 23.81 32.29
N MET A 123 -4.17 22.51 32.06
CA MET A 123 -3.65 21.79 30.90
C MET A 123 -4.64 21.73 29.74
N CYS A 124 -5.72 22.49 29.78
CA CYS A 124 -6.79 22.47 28.79
C CYS A 124 -7.05 23.86 28.23
N GLU A 125 -7.44 23.90 26.96
CA GLU A 125 -7.82 25.12 26.23
C GLU A 125 -8.99 24.81 25.28
N LYS A 126 -9.78 25.84 24.95
CA LYS A 126 -10.91 25.70 24.03
C LYS A 126 -10.45 26.00 22.61
N TRP A 127 -10.68 25.04 21.72
CA TRP A 127 -10.50 25.19 20.28
C TRP A 127 -11.87 25.13 19.61
N GLU A 128 -12.37 26.30 19.20
CA GLU A 128 -13.72 26.48 18.62
C GLU A 128 -14.86 25.90 19.47
N LEU A 129 -15.42 24.75 19.08
CA LEU A 129 -16.56 24.09 19.75
C LEU A 129 -16.13 22.93 20.65
N VAL A 130 -14.82 22.70 20.80
CA VAL A 130 -14.26 21.55 21.52
C VAL A 130 -13.23 22.05 22.53
N VAL A 131 -13.14 21.40 23.70
CA VAL A 131 -12.06 21.64 24.66
C VAL A 131 -11.01 20.54 24.54
N CYS A 132 -9.76 20.93 24.65
CA CYS A 132 -8.61 20.21 24.13
C CYS A 132 -7.49 20.29 25.18
N PRO A 133 -6.69 19.24 25.39
CA PRO A 133 -5.44 19.40 26.12
C PRO A 133 -4.50 20.33 25.35
N LYS A 134 -3.78 21.17 26.10
CA LYS A 134 -2.68 21.99 25.58
C LYS A 134 -1.59 21.07 25.02
N CYS A 135 -0.89 21.58 24.01
CA CYS A 135 0.22 20.85 23.41
C CYS A 135 1.37 20.60 24.40
N LEU A 136 2.05 19.48 24.23
CA LEU A 136 3.31 19.19 24.91
C LEU A 136 4.36 20.24 24.55
N PRO A 137 5.36 20.48 25.42
CA PRO A 137 6.43 21.42 25.12
C PRO A 137 7.09 21.13 23.77
N GLY A 138 7.18 22.16 22.92
CA GLY A 138 7.75 22.05 21.57
C GLY A 138 6.76 21.67 20.47
N TYR A 139 5.49 21.45 20.79
CA TYR A 139 4.42 21.20 19.83
C TYR A 139 3.49 22.40 19.71
N THR A 140 2.93 22.57 18.53
CA THR A 140 1.92 23.59 18.23
C THR A 140 0.65 22.91 17.75
N SER A 141 -0.51 23.38 18.21
CA SER A 141 -1.79 22.87 17.76
C SER A 141 -1.99 23.18 16.28
N VAL A 142 -2.39 22.16 15.54
CA VAL A 142 -2.77 22.26 14.12
C VAL A 142 -4.13 21.57 13.99
N GLY A 143 -5.13 22.34 13.58
CA GLY A 143 -6.54 21.92 13.55
C GLY A 143 -7.43 23.07 13.16
#